data_AF-A0A0K9XHK9-F1
#
_entry.id   AF-A0A0K9XHK9-F1
#
_cell.length_a   1.000
_cell.length_b   1.000
_cell.length_c   1.000
_cell.angle_alpha   90.00
_cell.angle_beta   90.00
_cell.angle_gamma   90.00
#
_symmetry.space_group_name_H-M   'P 1'
#
loop_
_entity.id
_entity.type
_entity.pdbx_description
1 polymer ?
#
loop_
_entity_poly.entity_id
_entity_poly.type
_entity_poly.pdbx_seq_one_letter_code
_entity_poly.pdbx_strand_id
1 'polypeptide(L)'
;MSVLTQGAVSPGVTRVQANVTLTGLKGRTAYIRWHTYNDATKQTIGLDHTVRSPVLGWDVTNWHPTFPVVDPAVHWQVQVTLFGPDDAQLATNHSTFVFPS
;
A
#
# COMPACT_ATOMS: atom_id res chain seq x y z
N MET A 1 -0.82 -11.52 8.45
CA MET A 1 -2.21 -11.07 8.17
C MET A 1 -2.25 -9.57 8.39
N SER A 2 -2.54 -8.78 7.35
CA SER A 2 -2.68 -7.33 7.47
C SER A 2 -3.95 -6.93 6.74
N VAL A 3 -4.92 -6.42 7.50
CA VAL A 3 -6.22 -5.96 7.00
C VAL A 3 -6.13 -4.46 6.75
N LEU A 4 -6.40 -4.06 5.50
CA LEU A 4 -6.35 -2.68 5.03
C LEU A 4 -7.71 -2.04 5.25
N THR A 5 -7.76 -0.81 5.77
CA THR A 5 -9.01 -0.09 6.02
C THR A 5 -9.09 1.11 5.10
N GLN A 6 -10.21 1.24 4.38
CA GLN A 6 -10.48 2.29 3.40
C GLN A 6 -10.49 3.67 4.07
N GLY A 7 -9.78 4.64 3.48
CA GLY A 7 -9.83 6.04 3.91
C GLY A 7 -10.92 6.84 3.17
N ALA A 8 -11.09 8.11 3.56
CA ALA A 8 -12.04 9.01 2.92
C ALA A 8 -11.67 9.27 1.45
N VAL A 9 -12.67 9.16 0.57
CA VAL A 9 -12.56 9.43 -0.88
C VAL A 9 -12.81 10.91 -1.13
N SER A 10 -11.92 11.55 -1.90
CA SER A 10 -12.14 12.90 -2.43
C SER A 10 -12.16 12.83 -3.96
N PRO A 11 -12.85 13.75 -4.66
CA PRO A 11 -12.87 13.75 -6.12
C PRO A 11 -11.44 13.79 -6.71
N GLY A 12 -11.08 12.80 -7.52
CA GLY A 12 -9.79 12.69 -8.21
C GLY A 12 -8.64 12.07 -7.41
N VAL A 13 -8.74 11.95 -6.08
CA VAL A 13 -7.73 11.28 -5.23
C VAL A 13 -8.37 10.58 -4.03
N THR A 14 -8.08 9.29 -3.89
CA THR A 14 -8.43 8.51 -2.70
C THR A 14 -7.23 8.40 -1.76
N ARG A 15 -7.45 8.57 -0.44
CA ARG A 15 -6.45 8.21 0.57
C ARG A 15 -6.64 6.78 1.03
N VAL A 16 -5.61 5.95 0.88
CA VAL A 16 -5.60 4.56 1.36
C VAL A 16 -4.69 4.47 2.57
N GLN A 17 -5.18 3.85 3.65
CA GLN A 17 -4.37 3.53 4.82
C GLN A 17 -4.03 2.05 4.80
N ALA A 18 -2.74 1.73 4.92
CA ALA A 18 -2.30 0.39 5.18
C ALA A 18 -2.06 0.18 6.67
N ASN A 19 -2.49 -0.95 7.23
CA ASN A 19 -2.20 -1.33 8.60
C ASN A 19 -1.24 -2.53 8.57
N VAL A 20 -0.01 -2.30 8.99
CA VAL A 20 1.08 -3.29 8.88
C VAL A 20 1.69 -3.53 10.25
N THR A 21 1.76 -4.78 10.68
CA THR A 21 2.56 -5.15 11.85
C THR A 21 3.91 -5.63 11.36
N LEU A 22 4.96 -4.93 11.79
CA LEU A 22 6.34 -5.22 11.47
C LEU A 22 7.01 -5.88 12.67
N THR A 23 7.78 -6.94 12.44
CA THR A 23 8.51 -7.69 13.47
C THR A 23 9.96 -7.86 13.03
N GLY A 24 10.93 -7.73 13.96
CA GLY A 24 12.35 -7.94 13.73
C GLY A 24 13.06 -6.80 12.97
N LEU A 25 12.49 -5.59 12.93
CA LEU A 25 13.03 -4.47 12.16
C LEU A 25 13.64 -3.33 13.00
N LYS A 26 13.98 -3.59 14.26
CA LYS A 26 14.59 -2.58 15.15
C LYS A 26 15.85 -1.97 14.53
N GLY A 27 15.90 -0.65 14.48
CA GLY A 27 16.97 0.14 13.87
C GLY A 27 16.99 0.12 12.34
N ARG A 28 15.95 -0.40 11.68
CA ARG A 28 15.87 -0.53 10.22
C ARG A 28 14.63 0.16 9.65
N THR A 29 14.62 0.35 8.34
CA THR A 29 13.47 0.87 7.58
C THR A 29 12.83 -0.24 6.75
N ALA A 30 11.50 -0.29 6.72
CA ALA A 30 10.74 -1.01 5.70
C ALA A 30 10.27 -0.02 4.63
N TYR A 31 9.70 -0.53 3.55
CA TYR A 31 8.92 0.30 2.65
C TYR A 31 7.76 -0.46 2.04
N ILE A 32 6.73 0.29 1.67
CA ILE A 32 5.63 -0.22 0.87
C ILE A 32 5.85 0.26 -0.56
N ARG A 33 5.59 -0.63 -1.51
CA ARG A 33 5.39 -0.31 -2.90
C ARG A 33 3.93 -0.55 -3.25
N TRP A 34 3.32 0.35 -4.00
CA TRP A 34 1.96 0.13 -4.51
C TRP A 34 1.82 0.57 -5.95
N HIS A 35 0.85 -0.04 -6.63
CA HIS A 35 0.39 0.37 -7.94
C HIS A 35 -1.10 0.06 -8.12
N THR A 36 -1.73 0.82 -9.00
CA THR A 36 -3.08 0.59 -9.51
C THR A 36 -3.04 -0.36 -10.69
N TYR A 37 -4.03 -1.26 -10.80
CA TYR A 37 -4.19 -2.11 -11.97
C TYR A 37 -5.66 -2.17 -12.41
N ASN A 38 -5.87 -2.36 -13.71
CA ASN A 38 -7.19 -2.56 -14.29
C ASN A 38 -7.76 -3.89 -13.79
N ASP A 39 -8.97 -3.88 -13.25
CA ASP A 39 -9.54 -5.11 -12.70
C ASP A 39 -9.87 -6.16 -13.79
N ALA A 40 -10.27 -5.71 -14.98
CA ALA A 40 -10.63 -6.59 -16.09
C ALA A 40 -9.39 -7.17 -16.79
N THR A 41 -8.39 -6.34 -17.10
CA THR A 41 -7.22 -6.77 -17.88
C THR A 41 -6.04 -7.22 -17.01
N LYS A 42 -6.10 -6.97 -15.70
CA LYS A 42 -5.00 -7.21 -14.74
C LYS A 42 -3.69 -6.50 -15.11
N GLN A 43 -3.78 -5.43 -15.89
CA GLN A 43 -2.62 -4.61 -16.30
C GLN A 43 -2.43 -3.44 -15.34
N THR A 44 -1.17 -3.14 -15.00
CA THR A 44 -0.82 -1.97 -14.21
C THR A 44 -1.17 -0.68 -14.94
N ILE A 45 -1.90 0.20 -14.26
CA ILE A 45 -2.26 1.54 -14.72
C ILE A 45 -1.36 2.51 -13.95
N GLY A 46 -0.12 2.73 -14.41
CA GLY A 46 0.80 3.70 -13.81
C GLY A 46 2.12 3.11 -13.33
N LEU A 47 2.92 3.96 -12.67
CA LEU A 47 4.22 3.59 -12.12
C LEU A 47 4.09 3.09 -10.68
N ASP A 48 5.06 2.28 -10.26
CA ASP A 48 5.20 1.90 -8.86
C ASP A 48 5.51 3.13 -8.00
N HIS A 49 4.73 3.32 -6.95
CA HIS A 49 4.98 4.33 -5.95
C HIS A 49 5.50 3.70 -4.66
N THR A 50 6.30 4.44 -3.89
CA THR A 50 6.86 3.94 -2.63
C THR A 50 6.73 4.92 -1.48
N VAL A 51 6.53 4.38 -0.28
CA VAL A 51 6.54 5.10 0.99
C VAL A 51 7.43 4.31 1.92
N ARG A 52 8.46 4.98 2.45
CA ARG A 52 9.40 4.39 3.41
C ARG A 52 8.86 4.57 4.82
N SER A 53 9.08 3.58 5.68
CA SER A 53 8.84 3.74 7.11
C SER A 53 9.89 4.70 7.68
N PRO A 54 9.59 5.39 8.79
CA PRO A 54 10.66 5.93 9.65
C PRO A 54 11.55 4.78 10.14
N VAL A 55 12.75 5.11 10.67
CA VAL A 55 13.59 4.13 11.36
C VAL A 55 12.79 3.57 12.53
N LEU A 56 12.57 2.26 12.52
CA LEU A 56 11.71 1.61 13.50
C LEU A 56 12.50 1.38 14.79
N GLY A 57 12.12 2.04 15.87
CA GLY A 57 12.83 1.96 17.16
C GLY A 57 12.61 0.66 17.94
N TRP A 58 11.67 -0.18 17.50
CA TRP A 58 11.16 -1.33 18.26
C TRP A 58 11.23 -2.61 17.45
N ASP A 59 11.37 -3.74 18.14
CA ASP A 59 11.36 -5.07 17.51
C ASP A 59 10.00 -5.42 16.91
N VAL A 60 8.91 -4.91 17.50
CA VAL A 60 7.56 -5.00 16.91
C VAL A 60 6.97 -3.59 16.83
N THR A 61 6.46 -3.20 15.66
CA THR A 61 5.81 -1.90 15.46
C THR A 61 4.60 -2.05 14.55
N ASN A 62 3.46 -1.47 14.95
CA ASN A 62 2.35 -1.25 14.04
C ASN A 62 2.60 0.03 13.25
N TRP A 63 2.62 -0.09 11.93
CA TRP A 63 2.85 0.99 10.99
C TRP A 63 1.59 1.23 10.16
N HIS A 64 1.18 2.50 10.11
CA HIS A 64 -0.09 2.93 9.51
C HIS A 64 0.10 3.96 8.38
N PRO A 65 0.88 3.67 7.32
CA PRO A 65 1.12 4.64 6.27
C PRO A 65 -0.17 4.92 5.50
N THR A 66 -0.38 6.20 5.21
CA THR A 66 -1.45 6.67 4.33
C THR A 66 -0.83 7.18 3.05
N PHE A 67 -1.36 6.79 1.90
CA PHE A 67 -0.86 7.21 0.59
C PHE A 67 -2.02 7.58 -0.35
N PRO A 68 -1.81 8.58 -1.22
CA PRO A 68 -2.80 8.97 -2.23
C PRO A 68 -2.79 7.98 -3.39
N VAL A 69 -3.97 7.71 -3.93
CA VAL A 69 -4.18 6.94 -5.15
C VAL A 69 -5.04 7.79 -6.09
N VAL A 70 -4.59 7.96 -7.32
CA VAL A 70 -5.32 8.71 -8.35
C VAL A 70 -6.51 7.89 -8.80
N ASP A 71 -7.66 8.53 -8.97
CA ASP A 71 -8.87 7.89 -9.46
C ASP A 71 -8.82 7.75 -11.00
N PRO A 72 -8.71 6.53 -11.56
CA PRO A 72 -8.75 6.28 -12.98
C PRO A 72 -10.20 6.15 -13.49
N ALA A 73 -10.41 6.46 -14.77
CA ALA A 73 -11.73 6.47 -15.41
C ALA A 73 -12.40 5.08 -15.60
N VAL A 74 -11.80 4.00 -15.10
CA VAL A 74 -12.25 2.61 -15.26
C VAL A 74 -12.07 1.84 -13.95
N HIS A 75 -12.81 0.74 -13.76
CA HIS A 75 -12.66 -0.10 -12.58
C HIS A 75 -11.21 -0.59 -12.36
N TRP A 76 -10.75 -0.48 -11.12
CA TRP A 76 -9.36 -0.72 -10.75
C TRP A 76 -9.24 -1.37 -9.38
N GLN A 77 -8.04 -1.87 -9.10
CA GLN A 77 -7.65 -2.42 -7.80
C GLN A 77 -6.25 -1.88 -7.44
N VAL A 78 -5.92 -1.85 -6.14
CA VAL A 78 -4.56 -1.50 -5.68
C VAL A 78 -3.87 -2.73 -5.15
N GLN A 79 -2.69 -2.99 -5.67
CA GLN A 79 -1.76 -3.95 -5.11
C GLN A 79 -0.77 -3.23 -4.23
N VAL A 80 -0.62 -3.70 -2.99
CA VAL A 80 0.32 -3.17 -2.00
C VAL A 80 1.28 -4.29 -1.63
N THR A 81 2.58 -4.04 -1.78
CA THR A 81 3.63 -4.98 -1.41
C THR A 81 4.54 -4.34 -0.36
N LEU A 82 4.73 -5.04 0.74
CA LEU A 82 5.65 -4.69 1.81
C LEU A 82 7.01 -5.32 1.55
N PHE A 83 8.05 -4.50 1.67
CA PHE A 83 9.43 -4.90 1.55
C PHE A 83 10.21 -4.59 2.83
N GLY A 84 11.13 -5.50 3.16
CA GLY A 84 12.14 -5.31 4.18
C GLY A 84 13.25 -4.35 3.75
N PRO A 85 14.18 -4.03 4.66
CA PRO A 85 15.36 -3.19 4.39
C PRO A 85 16.32 -3.80 3.35
N ASP A 86 16.23 -5.11 3.14
CA ASP A 86 17.03 -5.93 2.22
C ASP A 86 16.32 -6.19 0.88
N ASP A 87 15.25 -5.43 0.59
CA ASP A 87 14.37 -5.63 -0.57
C ASP A 87 13.67 -7.00 -0.60
N ALA A 88 13.71 -7.76 0.50
CA ALA A 88 12.93 -8.98 0.62
C ALA A 88 11.45 -8.64 0.68
N GLN A 89 10.65 -9.26 -0.20
CA GLN A 89 9.20 -9.15 -0.13
C GLN A 89 8.70 -9.88 1.13
N LEU A 90 8.09 -9.12 2.04
CA LEU A 90 7.58 -9.64 3.31
C LEU A 90 6.09 -10.00 3.23
N ALA A 91 5.32 -9.24 2.44
CA ALA A 91 3.90 -9.49 2.22
C ALA A 91 3.41 -8.79 0.95
N THR A 92 2.40 -9.35 0.30
CA THR A 92 1.64 -8.72 -0.78
C THR A 92 0.16 -8.83 -0.48
N ASN A 93 -0.59 -7.77 -0.73
CA ASN A 93 -2.04 -7.73 -0.57
C ASN A 93 -2.69 -6.99 -1.75
N HIS A 94 -3.86 -7.48 -2.17
CA HIS A 94 -4.69 -6.89 -3.20
C HIS A 94 -5.93 -6.30 -2.51
N SER A 95 -6.12 -4.99 -2.61
CA SER A 95 -7.34 -4.36 -2.12
C SER A 95 -8.34 -4.21 -3.25
N THR A 96 -9.51 -4.82 -3.10
CA THR A 96 -10.67 -4.59 -3.97
C THR A 96 -11.33 -3.30 -3.55
N PHE A 97 -10.84 -2.18 -4.07
CA PHE A 97 -11.56 -0.92 -3.93
C PHE A 97 -12.36 -0.67 -5.21
N VAL A 98 -13.68 -0.77 -5.11
CA VAL A 98 -14.58 -0.39 -6.21
C VAL A 98 -14.94 1.07 -6.02
N PHE A 99 -14.40 1.94 -6.87
CA PHE A 99 -14.74 3.36 -6.86
C PHE A 99 -15.84 3.62 -7.88
N PRO A 100 -16.93 4.30 -7.50
CA PRO A 100 -17.95 4.72 -8.45
C PRO A 100 -17.37 5.78 -9.38
N SER A 101 -17.46 5.52 -10.68
CA SER A 101 -17.19 6.49 -11.76
C SER A 101 -18.16 7.66 -11.76
#